data_AF-A0A3R8IQ20-F1
#
_entry.id   AF-A0A3R8IQ20-F1
#
_cell.length_a   1.000
_cell.length_b   1.000
_cell.length_c   1.000
_cell.angle_alpha   90.00
_cell.angle_beta   90.00
_cell.angle_gamma   90.00
#
_symmetry.space_group_name_H-M   'P 1'
#
loop_
_entity.id
_entity.type
_entity.pdbx_description
1 polymer ?
#
loop_
_entity_poly.entity_id
_entity_poly.type
_entity_poly.pdbx_seq_one_letter_code
_entity_poly.pdbx_strand_id
1 'polypeptide(L)'
;MRPIIGCGWQEVGSCWLPAFQQLATNNWQFWILSLVTFDYTILALSIILLWIPRPCMRWGRLGGGGRPAAPVPAPSSSQGTARRRRISTTRVEFALDYRLNTLRELKDPHNWIDFFRALVGGFGLFVTGITGTDLVDLPLAQSGPFIAAQIVVVIAAVLFQMLRFDKGVIFYAPVFFIQGLMFGLVDWRVGLLTMLGTWTIIPLLHTPGPFLSVVGVVAAVFGALLKVHLLYVFTALGVALWPVFWSIMLEHRLVANMERKHLRLYMYQKTNDANE
;
A
#
# COMPACT_ATOMS: atom_id res chain seq x y z
N MET A 1 97.86 20.17 16.28
CA MET A 1 96.59 20.30 17.03
C MET A 1 95.46 20.44 16.02
N ARG A 2 94.57 19.44 15.94
CA ARG A 2 93.33 19.48 15.13
C ARG A 2 92.15 19.41 16.11
N PRO A 3 91.15 20.30 16.02
CA PRO A 3 89.92 20.08 16.76
C PRO A 3 89.00 19.12 16.00
N ILE A 4 88.53 18.13 16.74
CA ILE A 4 87.45 17.19 16.42
C ILE A 4 86.18 17.76 17.05
N ILE A 5 85.25 18.27 16.26
CA ILE A 5 83.88 18.66 16.67
C ILE A 5 83.04 18.59 15.39
N GLY A 6 81.88 17.95 15.29
CA GLY A 6 81.08 17.14 16.20
C GLY A 6 79.91 16.62 15.37
N CYS A 7 79.68 15.31 15.41
CA CYS A 7 78.43 14.71 14.97
C CYS A 7 77.38 14.88 16.08
N GLY A 8 76.14 15.20 15.74
CA GLY A 8 75.04 14.93 16.63
C GLY A 8 73.80 15.79 16.38
N TRP A 9 72.69 15.09 16.12
CA TRP A 9 71.30 15.56 16.21
C TRP A 9 70.71 16.23 14.97
N GLN A 10 70.43 15.44 13.92
CA GLN A 10 69.43 15.86 12.93
C GLN A 10 68.58 14.74 12.28
N GLU A 11 68.62 13.49 12.76
CA GLU A 11 67.91 12.39 12.09
C GLU A 11 67.08 11.50 13.03
N VAL A 12 66.14 12.08 13.79
CA VAL A 12 65.14 11.26 14.51
C VAL A 12 63.69 11.67 14.19
N GLY A 13 63.48 12.73 13.40
CA GLY A 13 62.13 13.24 13.08
C GLY A 13 61.44 12.57 11.89
N SER A 14 62.15 11.83 11.04
CA SER A 14 61.67 11.53 9.67
C SER A 14 61.01 10.16 9.50
N CYS A 15 61.13 9.24 10.48
CA CYS A 15 60.65 7.87 10.32
C CYS A 15 59.21 7.63 10.81
N TRP A 16 58.60 8.57 11.55
CA TRP A 16 57.28 8.36 12.16
C TRP A 16 56.11 8.98 11.40
N LEU A 17 56.37 9.91 10.47
CA LEU A 17 55.29 10.55 9.68
C LEU A 17 54.53 9.59 8.74
N PRO A 18 55.16 8.67 7.98
CA PRO A 18 54.41 7.86 7.03
C PRO A 18 53.53 6.80 7.71
N ALA A 19 53.93 6.29 8.88
CA ALA A 19 53.15 5.30 9.62
C ALA A 19 51.85 5.88 10.22
N PHE A 20 51.89 7.14 10.67
CA PHE A 20 50.70 7.80 11.23
C PHE A 20 49.71 8.23 10.14
N GLN A 21 50.21 8.60 8.96
CA GLN A 21 49.36 8.92 7.80
C GLN A 21 48.64 7.68 7.25
N GLN A 22 49.27 6.50 7.33
CA GLN A 22 48.69 5.24 6.86
C GLN A 22 47.68 4.63 7.84
N LEU A 23 47.81 4.92 9.15
CA LEU A 23 46.81 4.54 10.16
C LEU A 23 45.56 5.43 10.10
N ALA A 24 45.72 6.70 9.69
CA ALA A 24 44.59 7.60 9.47
C ALA A 24 43.77 7.15 8.25
N THR A 25 44.38 6.94 7.08
CA THR A 25 43.66 6.62 5.84
C THR A 25 42.88 5.30 5.89
N ASN A 26 43.33 4.30 6.66
CA ASN A 26 42.66 3.00 6.73
C ASN A 26 41.45 2.98 7.68
N ASN A 27 41.33 3.94 8.60
CA ASN A 27 40.17 4.02 9.50
C ASN A 27 39.02 4.87 8.92
N TRP A 28 39.29 5.86 8.07
CA TRP A 28 38.22 6.67 7.45
C TRP A 28 37.30 5.84 6.53
N GLN A 29 37.82 4.78 5.88
CA GLN A 29 36.97 3.86 5.11
C GLN A 29 36.02 3.05 6.01
N PHE A 30 36.44 2.70 7.24
CA PHE A 30 35.59 2.02 8.22
C PHE A 30 34.49 2.94 8.80
N TRP A 31 34.77 4.24 8.93
CA TRP A 31 33.77 5.23 9.37
C TRP A 31 32.78 5.62 8.27
N ILE A 32 33.18 5.63 6.99
CA ILE A 32 32.25 5.81 5.85
C ILE A 32 31.33 4.59 5.67
N LEU A 33 31.76 3.40 6.11
CA LEU A 33 30.95 2.17 6.07
C LEU A 33 29.86 2.10 7.15
N SER A 34 29.71 3.11 8.02
CA SER A 34 28.75 3.10 9.15
C SER A 34 27.77 4.29 9.13
N LEU A 35 27.06 4.50 8.03
CA LEU A 35 26.04 5.57 7.95
C LEU A 35 24.65 5.11 7.49
N VAL A 36 24.42 3.80 7.39
CA VAL A 36 23.08 3.24 7.16
C VAL A 36 22.78 2.20 8.23
N THR A 37 21.92 2.56 9.17
CA THR A 37 21.37 1.65 10.18
C THR A 37 20.00 1.18 9.70
N PHE A 38 19.88 -0.14 9.53
CA PHE A 38 18.62 -0.80 9.21
C PHE A 38 17.93 -1.24 10.48
N ASP A 39 16.75 -0.68 10.74
CA ASP A 39 15.89 -1.23 11.76
C ASP A 39 15.06 -2.36 11.15
N TYR A 40 15.63 -3.57 11.17
CA TYR A 40 14.97 -4.76 10.65
C TYR A 40 13.63 -5.04 11.33
N THR A 41 13.42 -4.59 12.57
CA THR A 41 12.15 -4.77 13.27
C THR A 41 11.07 -3.85 12.70
N ILE A 42 11.40 -2.58 12.47
CA ILE A 42 10.50 -1.62 11.82
C ILE A 42 10.22 -2.04 10.38
N LEU A 43 11.23 -2.48 9.63
CA LEU A 43 11.05 -2.98 8.26
C LEU A 43 10.14 -4.20 8.21
N ALA A 44 10.38 -5.20 9.06
CA ALA A 44 9.54 -6.39 9.12
C ALA A 44 8.10 -6.04 9.50
N LEU A 45 7.90 -5.18 10.51
CA LEU A 45 6.57 -4.69 10.90
C LEU A 45 5.89 -3.92 9.76
N SER A 46 6.63 -3.09 9.03
CA SER A 46 6.10 -2.33 7.89
C SER A 46 5.64 -3.24 6.75
N ILE A 47 6.44 -4.24 6.41
CA ILE A 47 6.10 -5.25 5.40
C ILE A 47 4.84 -6.01 5.82
N ILE A 48 4.80 -6.48 7.07
CA ILE A 48 3.62 -7.17 7.63
C ILE A 48 2.40 -6.27 7.52
N LEU A 49 2.52 -5.01 7.93
CA LEU A 49 1.41 -4.05 7.94
C LEU A 49 0.85 -3.81 6.52
N LEU A 50 1.74 -3.68 5.53
CA LEU A 50 1.37 -3.53 4.11
C LEU A 50 0.73 -4.80 3.53
N TRP A 51 1.21 -5.99 3.92
CA TRP A 51 0.77 -7.26 3.34
C TRP A 51 -0.46 -7.88 3.99
N ILE A 52 -0.84 -7.50 5.21
CA ILE A 52 -2.03 -8.09 5.87
C ILE A 52 -3.27 -7.90 4.97
N PRO A 53 -3.91 -8.98 4.51
CA PRO A 53 -5.04 -8.84 3.60
C PRO A 53 -6.28 -8.40 4.39
N ARG A 54 -7.11 -7.50 3.81
CA ARG A 54 -8.35 -6.98 4.44
C ARG A 54 -9.26 -8.07 5.06
N PRO A 55 -9.41 -9.28 4.47
CA PRO A 55 -10.19 -10.37 5.08
C PRO A 55 -9.73 -10.78 6.49
N CYS A 56 -8.43 -10.70 6.79
CA CYS A 56 -7.91 -11.05 8.12
C CYS A 56 -8.38 -10.07 9.20
N MET A 57 -8.75 -8.83 8.85
CA MET A 57 -9.30 -7.86 9.81
C MET A 57 -10.79 -8.06 10.09
N ARG A 58 -11.47 -8.98 9.38
CA ARG A 58 -12.83 -9.41 9.71
C ARG A 58 -12.89 -10.35 10.92
N TRP A 59 -11.76 -10.65 11.56
CA TRP A 59 -11.63 -11.50 12.76
C TRP A 59 -12.28 -10.94 14.04
N GLY A 60 -13.24 -10.01 13.91
CA GLY A 60 -14.19 -9.64 14.96
C GLY A 60 -15.62 -10.15 14.72
N ARG A 61 -15.90 -10.79 13.57
CA ARG A 61 -17.23 -11.33 13.22
C ARG A 61 -17.31 -12.86 13.21
N LEU A 62 -16.42 -13.54 13.92
CA LEU A 62 -16.55 -14.99 14.19
C LEU A 62 -17.69 -15.32 15.19
N GLY A 63 -18.34 -14.32 15.79
CA GLY A 63 -19.50 -14.51 16.69
C GLY A 63 -20.82 -13.87 16.23
N GLY A 64 -20.91 -13.37 15.00
CA GLY A 64 -22.01 -12.49 14.58
C GLY A 64 -22.97 -13.10 13.56
N GLY A 65 -23.85 -14.01 14.00
CA GLY A 65 -25.20 -14.09 13.45
C GLY A 65 -25.41 -14.91 12.17
N GLY A 66 -24.79 -16.08 12.06
CA GLY A 66 -25.39 -17.19 11.31
C GLY A 66 -26.39 -17.92 12.19
N ARG A 67 -27.48 -17.27 12.63
CA ARG A 67 -28.60 -18.00 13.24
C ARG A 67 -29.12 -18.96 12.16
N PRO A 68 -29.01 -20.29 12.29
CA PRO A 68 -29.80 -21.16 11.45
C PRO A 68 -31.25 -20.78 11.73
N ALA A 69 -31.95 -20.30 10.70
CA ALA A 69 -33.38 -20.08 10.79
C ALA A 69 -33.97 -21.39 11.31
N ALA A 70 -34.69 -21.31 12.43
CA ALA A 70 -35.36 -22.44 13.04
C ALA A 70 -36.15 -23.18 11.95
N PRO A 71 -36.13 -24.54 11.94
CA PRO A 71 -36.96 -25.29 11.03
C PRO A 71 -38.42 -24.95 11.35
N VAL A 72 -39.06 -24.16 10.48
CA VAL A 72 -40.50 -23.95 10.55
C VAL A 72 -41.15 -25.32 10.33
N PRO A 73 -42.01 -25.82 11.25
CA PRO A 73 -42.70 -27.07 11.04
C PRO A 73 -43.59 -26.94 9.81
N ALA A 74 -43.36 -27.79 8.81
CA ALA A 74 -44.17 -27.82 7.60
C ALA A 74 -45.59 -28.32 7.95
N PRO A 75 -46.66 -27.68 7.46
CA PRO A 75 -47.97 -28.30 7.45
C PRO A 75 -47.97 -29.44 6.41
N SER A 76 -48.43 -30.59 6.85
CA SER A 76 -48.68 -31.78 6.03
C SER A 76 -49.79 -31.52 5.02
N SER A 77 -49.47 -31.55 3.72
CA SER A 77 -50.40 -32.06 2.72
C SER A 77 -49.66 -32.54 1.47
N SER A 78 -50.08 -33.73 1.07
CA SER A 78 -49.64 -34.57 -0.02
C SER A 78 -49.75 -33.92 -1.41
N GLN A 79 -48.69 -33.99 -2.22
CA GLN A 79 -48.65 -34.49 -3.61
C GLN A 79 -47.41 -33.96 -4.35
N GLY A 80 -46.70 -34.86 -5.04
CA GLY A 80 -45.77 -34.49 -6.12
C GLY A 80 -44.27 -34.56 -5.80
N THR A 81 -43.76 -35.74 -5.45
CA THR A 81 -42.33 -36.05 -5.52
C THR A 81 -41.89 -36.29 -6.98
N ALA A 82 -40.72 -35.74 -7.31
CA ALA A 82 -39.96 -35.84 -8.58
C ALA A 82 -40.38 -34.81 -9.68
N ARG A 83 -39.73 -33.64 -9.76
CA ARG A 83 -38.39 -33.55 -10.36
C ARG A 83 -37.52 -32.51 -9.64
N ARG A 84 -36.72 -33.09 -8.75
CA ARG A 84 -35.67 -32.52 -7.93
C ARG A 84 -34.53 -31.95 -8.80
N ARG A 85 -34.58 -30.66 -9.13
CA ARG A 85 -33.41 -29.79 -9.30
C ARG A 85 -33.78 -28.35 -8.92
N ARG A 86 -34.27 -28.21 -7.68
CA ARG A 86 -34.12 -26.97 -6.92
C ARG A 86 -32.63 -26.72 -6.73
N ILE A 87 -32.02 -25.94 -7.62
CA ILE A 87 -30.83 -25.17 -7.24
C ILE A 87 -31.38 -24.02 -6.40
N SER A 88 -31.59 -24.33 -5.13
CA SER A 88 -31.63 -23.36 -4.04
C SER A 88 -30.23 -22.76 -3.91
N THR A 89 -29.85 -21.89 -4.82
CA THR A 89 -28.90 -20.84 -4.49
C THR A 89 -29.72 -19.60 -4.29
N THR A 90 -30.01 -19.29 -3.03
CA THR A 90 -30.16 -17.92 -2.57
C THR A 90 -28.87 -17.20 -2.97
N ARG A 91 -28.77 -16.77 -4.24
CA ARG A 91 -27.67 -15.95 -4.73
C ARG A 91 -27.82 -14.63 -3.99
N VAL A 92 -26.94 -14.41 -3.02
CA VAL A 92 -26.65 -13.07 -2.54
C VAL A 92 -26.02 -12.38 -3.74
N GLU A 93 -26.82 -11.69 -4.56
CA GLU A 93 -26.30 -10.79 -5.57
C GLU A 93 -25.68 -9.60 -4.83
N PHE A 94 -24.35 -9.59 -4.78
CA PHE A 94 -23.61 -8.40 -4.40
C PHE A 94 -23.82 -7.39 -5.51
N ALA A 95 -24.45 -6.25 -5.20
CA ALA A 95 -24.48 -5.14 -6.13
C ALA A 95 -23.06 -4.56 -6.15
N LEU A 96 -22.36 -4.78 -7.25
CA LEU A 96 -21.07 -4.16 -7.53
C LEU A 96 -21.34 -2.68 -7.81
N ASP A 97 -20.91 -1.81 -6.91
CA ASP A 97 -20.97 -0.38 -7.11
C ASP A 97 -19.65 0.08 -7.73
N TYR A 98 -19.75 0.62 -8.94
CA TYR A 98 -18.61 1.17 -9.70
C TYR A 98 -18.47 2.67 -9.50
N ARG A 99 -19.41 3.31 -8.79
CA ARG A 99 -19.39 4.74 -8.55
C ARG A 99 -18.63 5.04 -7.26
N LEU A 100 -17.73 6.02 -7.34
CA LEU A 100 -17.04 6.54 -6.16
C LEU A 100 -17.96 7.58 -5.49
N ASN A 101 -18.55 7.24 -4.35
CA ASN A 101 -19.40 8.18 -3.60
C ASN A 101 -18.65 8.70 -2.37
N THR A 102 -18.20 9.95 -2.43
CA THR A 102 -17.34 10.60 -1.43
C THR A 102 -17.82 10.40 0.00
N LEU A 103 -19.09 10.68 0.26
CA LEU A 103 -19.66 10.62 1.61
C LEU A 103 -19.75 9.20 2.14
N ARG A 104 -20.01 8.23 1.26
CA ARG A 104 -20.06 6.81 1.64
C ARG A 104 -18.67 6.30 1.95
N GLU A 105 -17.72 6.59 1.07
CA GLU A 105 -16.35 6.13 1.16
C GLU A 105 -15.62 6.72 2.38
N LEU A 106 -15.85 8.00 2.71
CA LEU A 106 -15.28 8.64 3.91
C LEU A 106 -15.91 8.16 5.22
N LYS A 107 -17.14 7.64 5.19
CA LYS A 107 -17.83 7.12 6.38
C LYS A 107 -17.46 5.67 6.72
N ASP A 108 -16.85 4.94 5.80
CA ASP A 108 -16.47 3.54 6.05
C ASP A 108 -15.19 3.48 6.90
N PRO A 109 -15.23 2.97 8.15
CA PRO A 109 -14.05 2.87 8.99
C PRO A 109 -12.99 1.93 8.41
N HIS A 110 -13.37 0.96 7.58
CA HIS A 110 -12.40 0.03 6.97
C HIS A 110 -11.46 0.75 6.01
N ASN A 111 -11.98 1.74 5.27
CA ASN A 111 -11.19 2.55 4.36
C ASN A 111 -10.14 3.37 5.12
N TRP A 112 -10.49 3.92 6.28
CA TRP A 112 -9.55 4.63 7.15
C TRP A 112 -8.49 3.70 7.74
N ILE A 113 -8.87 2.49 8.15
CA ILE A 113 -7.90 1.49 8.63
C ILE A 113 -6.89 1.18 7.51
N ASP A 114 -7.36 0.99 6.27
CA ASP A 114 -6.48 0.74 5.12
C ASP A 114 -5.58 1.95 4.81
N PHE A 115 -6.09 3.17 4.95
CA PHE A 115 -5.30 4.40 4.83
C PHE A 115 -4.19 4.45 5.88
N PHE A 116 -4.53 4.34 7.17
CA PHE A 116 -3.54 4.44 8.25
C PHE A 116 -2.52 3.31 8.20
N ARG A 117 -2.97 2.11 7.82
CA ARG A 117 -2.10 0.94 7.63
C ARG A 117 -1.08 1.19 6.52
N ALA A 118 -1.51 1.72 5.38
CA ALA A 118 -0.62 2.08 4.28
C ALA A 118 0.30 3.26 4.62
N LEU A 119 -0.21 4.23 5.38
CA LEU A 119 0.55 5.39 5.86
C LEU A 119 1.68 4.95 6.79
N VAL A 120 1.36 4.20 7.86
CA VAL A 120 2.36 3.73 8.82
C VAL A 120 3.32 2.74 8.17
N GLY A 121 2.81 1.82 7.35
CA GLY A 121 3.64 0.84 6.65
C GLY A 121 4.55 1.48 5.60
N GLY A 122 4.04 2.47 4.86
CA GLY A 122 4.83 3.23 3.89
C GLY A 122 5.89 4.09 4.57
N PHE A 123 5.51 4.83 5.62
CA PHE A 123 6.45 5.65 6.39
C PHE A 123 7.53 4.79 7.05
N GLY A 124 7.14 3.65 7.61
CA GLY A 124 8.06 2.67 8.18
C GLY A 124 9.01 2.07 7.14
N LEU A 125 8.54 1.82 5.92
CA LEU A 125 9.36 1.25 4.85
C LEU A 125 10.36 2.24 4.26
N PHE A 126 9.94 3.49 4.03
CA PHE A 126 10.73 4.49 3.29
C PHE A 126 11.45 5.51 4.16
N VAL A 127 10.94 5.80 5.37
CA VAL A 127 11.48 6.89 6.21
C VAL A 127 12.22 6.36 7.43
N THR A 128 11.65 5.40 8.17
CA THR A 128 12.23 4.98 9.47
C THR A 128 12.93 3.62 9.44
N GLY A 129 12.64 2.77 8.46
CA GLY A 129 13.27 1.46 8.32
C GLY A 129 14.74 1.53 7.91
N ILE A 130 15.17 2.67 7.38
CA ILE A 130 16.54 2.92 6.93
C ILE A 130 16.95 4.31 7.43
N THR A 131 17.98 4.36 8.27
CA THR A 131 18.39 5.57 9.00
C THR A 131 19.86 5.88 8.77
N GLY A 132 20.25 7.16 8.82
CA GLY A 132 21.64 7.62 8.79
C GLY A 132 22.08 8.33 7.50
N THR A 133 21.56 7.93 6.32
CA THR A 133 21.68 8.64 5.04
C THR A 133 20.54 8.24 4.10
N ASP A 134 19.98 9.19 3.32
CA ASP A 134 18.93 8.88 2.35
C ASP A 134 19.50 7.95 1.26
N LEU A 135 18.85 6.81 1.00
CA LEU A 135 19.34 5.82 0.02
C LEU A 135 19.57 6.42 -1.36
N VAL A 136 18.81 7.47 -1.67
CA VAL A 136 18.88 8.18 -2.93
C VAL A 136 20.19 8.93 -3.11
N ASP A 137 20.83 9.35 -2.02
CA ASP A 137 22.10 10.06 -2.03
C ASP A 137 23.31 9.11 -2.10
N LEU A 138 23.09 7.81 -1.92
CA LEU A 138 24.12 6.78 -2.07
C LEU A 138 24.35 6.43 -3.55
N PRO A 139 25.57 6.01 -3.93
CA PRO A 139 25.85 5.48 -5.25
C PRO A 139 24.87 4.37 -5.64
N LEU A 140 24.31 4.44 -6.85
CA LEU A 140 23.25 3.53 -7.32
C LEU A 140 23.63 2.04 -7.24
N ALA A 141 24.92 1.71 -7.35
CA ALA A 141 25.41 0.34 -7.19
C ALA A 141 25.17 -0.24 -5.78
N GLN A 142 25.11 0.61 -4.76
CA GLN A 142 24.89 0.23 -3.36
C GLN A 142 23.42 0.37 -2.96
N SER A 143 22.75 1.46 -3.38
CA SER A 143 21.36 1.73 -3.01
C SER A 143 20.32 1.04 -3.90
N GLY A 144 20.68 0.76 -5.16
CA GLY A 144 19.78 0.20 -6.17
C GLY A 144 19.04 -1.07 -5.74
N PRO A 145 19.72 -2.09 -5.16
CA PRO A 145 19.04 -3.30 -4.70
C PRO A 145 17.99 -3.04 -3.61
N PHE A 146 18.26 -2.11 -2.68
CA PHE A 146 17.36 -1.77 -1.58
C PHE A 146 16.13 -0.99 -2.08
N ILE A 147 16.37 0.01 -2.94
CA ILE A 147 15.29 0.77 -3.58
C ILE A 147 14.41 -0.18 -4.40
N ALA A 148 15.02 -1.08 -5.19
CA ALA A 148 14.29 -2.08 -5.95
C ALA A 148 13.45 -3.00 -5.05
N ALA A 149 14.00 -3.46 -3.93
CA ALA A 149 13.27 -4.28 -2.96
C ALA A 149 12.07 -3.54 -2.36
N GLN A 150 12.22 -2.27 -1.96
CA GLN A 150 11.11 -1.45 -1.46
C GLN A 150 10.00 -1.30 -2.51
N ILE A 151 10.37 -1.02 -3.76
CA ILE A 151 9.42 -0.89 -4.88
C ILE A 151 8.67 -2.21 -5.09
N VAL A 152 9.37 -3.35 -5.10
CA VAL A 152 8.76 -4.67 -5.25
C VAL A 152 7.77 -4.97 -4.12
N VAL A 153 8.14 -4.66 -2.88
CA VAL A 153 7.25 -4.81 -1.70
C VAL A 153 5.98 -4.00 -1.87
N VAL A 154 6.10 -2.74 -2.31
CA VAL A 154 4.97 -1.84 -2.55
C VAL A 154 4.07 -2.36 -3.67
N ILE A 155 4.63 -2.73 -4.81
CA ILE A 155 3.87 -3.26 -5.95
C ILE A 155 3.12 -4.52 -5.53
N ALA A 156 3.79 -5.44 -4.83
CA ALA A 156 3.16 -6.66 -4.32
C ALA A 156 2.03 -6.33 -3.34
N ALA A 157 2.22 -5.39 -2.41
CA ALA A 157 1.20 -4.98 -1.47
C ALA A 157 -0.04 -4.43 -2.19
N VAL A 158 0.15 -3.57 -3.19
CA VAL A 158 -0.95 -3.01 -4.01
C VAL A 158 -1.67 -4.11 -4.78
N LEU A 159 -0.95 -5.05 -5.39
CA LEU A 159 -1.53 -6.21 -6.07
C LEU A 159 -2.38 -7.06 -5.13
N PHE A 160 -1.90 -7.34 -3.92
CA PHE A 160 -2.66 -8.07 -2.90
C PHE A 160 -3.92 -7.32 -2.47
N GLN A 161 -3.89 -5.98 -2.41
CA GLN A 161 -5.09 -5.19 -2.11
C GLN A 161 -6.08 -5.13 -3.28
N MET A 162 -5.59 -5.21 -4.51
CA MET A 162 -6.42 -5.23 -5.72
C MET A 162 -7.16 -6.55 -5.90
N LEU A 163 -6.49 -7.67 -5.63
CA LEU A 163 -7.01 -9.00 -5.84
C LEU A 163 -7.83 -9.46 -4.63
N ARG A 164 -9.16 -9.49 -4.78
CA ARG A 164 -10.03 -10.08 -3.76
C ARG A 164 -10.63 -11.39 -4.23
N PHE A 165 -10.32 -12.46 -3.50
CA PHE A 165 -10.90 -13.79 -3.70
C PHE A 165 -12.19 -13.92 -2.87
N ASP A 166 -13.33 -13.47 -3.41
CA ASP A 166 -14.64 -13.66 -2.78
C ASP A 166 -15.57 -14.37 -3.78
N LYS A 167 -15.58 -15.72 -3.72
CA LYS A 167 -16.27 -16.64 -4.66
C LYS A 167 -15.88 -16.52 -6.14
N GLY A 168 -14.89 -15.69 -6.44
CA GLY A 168 -14.30 -15.40 -7.75
C GLY A 168 -13.19 -14.35 -7.58
N VAL A 169 -12.46 -14.04 -8.66
CA VAL A 169 -11.45 -12.97 -8.67
C VAL A 169 -12.17 -11.65 -8.98
N ILE A 170 -12.23 -10.74 -8.01
CA ILE A 170 -12.82 -9.41 -8.19
C ILE A 170 -11.73 -8.36 -8.01
N PHE A 171 -11.64 -7.43 -8.96
CA PHE A 171 -10.70 -6.31 -8.93
C PHE A 171 -11.28 -5.12 -8.18
N TYR A 172 -10.71 -4.85 -7.01
CA TYR A 172 -11.09 -3.73 -6.16
C TYR A 172 -10.11 -2.56 -6.33
N ALA A 173 -10.60 -1.33 -6.31
CA ALA A 173 -9.75 -0.14 -6.36
C ALA A 173 -9.25 0.22 -4.94
N PRO A 174 -7.95 0.06 -4.61
CA PRO A 174 -7.45 0.28 -3.25
C PRO A 174 -7.17 1.77 -3.00
N VAL A 175 -8.19 2.62 -3.19
CA VAL A 175 -8.06 4.09 -3.21
C VAL A 175 -7.41 4.65 -1.94
N PHE A 176 -7.97 4.34 -0.78
CA PHE A 176 -7.46 4.82 0.51
C PHE A 176 -6.09 4.26 0.85
N PHE A 177 -5.81 3.02 0.46
CA PHE A 177 -4.51 2.39 0.66
C PHE A 177 -3.44 3.13 -0.16
N ILE A 178 -3.69 3.39 -1.45
CA ILE A 178 -2.77 4.15 -2.30
C ILE A 178 -2.56 5.57 -1.74
N GLN A 179 -3.63 6.25 -1.30
CA GLN A 179 -3.48 7.58 -0.69
C GLN A 179 -2.63 7.57 0.58
N GLY A 180 -2.84 6.61 1.48
CA GLY A 180 -2.02 6.46 2.69
C GLY A 180 -0.56 6.18 2.34
N LEU A 181 -0.34 5.29 1.38
CA LEU A 181 0.99 4.94 0.89
C LEU A 181 1.77 6.15 0.34
N MET A 182 1.10 7.13 -0.30
CA MET A 182 1.75 8.34 -0.84
C MET A 182 2.49 9.16 0.22
N PHE A 183 2.03 9.13 1.48
CA PHE A 183 2.69 9.84 2.58
C PHE A 183 4.08 9.29 2.88
N GLY A 184 4.28 7.99 2.74
CA GLY A 184 5.58 7.36 2.93
C GLY A 184 6.42 7.32 1.66
N LEU A 185 5.78 7.11 0.50
CA LEU A 185 6.48 6.85 -0.75
C LEU A 185 7.16 8.08 -1.36
N VAL A 186 6.53 9.26 -1.28
CA VAL A 186 7.03 10.48 -1.96
C VAL A 186 7.56 11.48 -0.94
N ASP A 187 6.68 11.93 -0.06
CA ASP A 187 6.95 12.79 1.11
C ASP A 187 5.59 13.04 1.78
N TRP A 188 5.57 13.30 3.09
CA TRP A 188 4.31 13.54 3.81
C TRP A 188 3.59 14.81 3.31
N ARG A 189 4.32 15.85 2.86
CA ARG A 189 3.75 17.08 2.31
C ARG A 189 3.09 16.82 0.96
N VAL A 190 3.76 16.06 0.10
CA VAL A 190 3.20 15.65 -1.21
C VAL A 190 1.99 14.75 -1.01
N GLY A 191 2.06 13.79 -0.08
CA GLY A 191 0.94 12.93 0.28
C GLY A 191 -0.29 13.73 0.74
N LEU A 192 -0.09 14.71 1.61
CA LEU A 192 -1.15 15.60 2.09
C LEU A 192 -1.75 16.45 0.97
N LEU A 193 -0.91 17.11 0.16
CA LEU A 193 -1.37 17.93 -0.98
C LEU A 193 -2.11 17.09 -2.02
N THR A 194 -1.64 15.87 -2.28
CA THR A 194 -2.29 14.92 -3.19
C THR A 194 -3.64 14.48 -2.66
N MET A 195 -3.72 14.15 -1.36
CA MET A 195 -4.98 13.82 -0.71
C MET A 195 -5.96 15.00 -0.86
N LEU A 196 -5.60 16.19 -0.39
CA LEU A 196 -6.47 17.37 -0.46
C LEU A 196 -6.89 17.69 -1.90
N GLY A 197 -5.94 17.74 -2.84
CA GLY A 197 -6.20 18.06 -4.25
C GLY A 197 -7.05 17.02 -4.97
N THR A 198 -6.92 15.74 -4.64
CA THR A 198 -7.75 14.70 -5.27
C THR A 198 -9.15 14.70 -4.71
N TRP A 199 -9.32 14.88 -3.39
CA TRP A 199 -10.64 14.91 -2.74
C TRP A 199 -11.47 16.14 -3.16
N THR A 200 -10.85 17.28 -3.48
CA THR A 200 -11.58 18.45 -4.01
C THR A 200 -12.12 18.24 -5.43
N ILE A 201 -11.47 17.38 -6.23
CA ILE A 201 -11.85 17.12 -7.63
C ILE A 201 -12.82 15.91 -7.75
N ILE A 202 -13.03 15.13 -6.68
CA ILE A 202 -13.93 13.96 -6.68
C ILE A 202 -15.32 14.21 -7.27
N PRO A 203 -16.00 15.34 -7.01
CA PRO A 203 -17.33 15.57 -7.58
C PRO A 203 -17.36 15.49 -9.11
N LEU A 204 -16.22 15.66 -9.78
CA LEU A 204 -16.09 15.53 -11.24
C LEU A 204 -15.75 14.08 -11.66
N LEU A 205 -15.21 13.26 -10.75
CA LEU A 205 -14.68 11.92 -11.02
C LEU A 205 -15.59 10.85 -10.40
N HIS A 206 -16.60 10.41 -11.15
CA HIS A 206 -17.55 9.41 -10.66
C HIS A 206 -17.02 7.97 -10.64
N THR A 207 -15.81 7.71 -11.17
CA THR A 207 -15.26 6.36 -11.32
C THR A 207 -13.86 6.25 -10.70
N PRO A 208 -13.51 5.08 -10.14
CA PRO A 208 -12.24 4.90 -9.42
C PRO A 208 -11.00 4.98 -10.32
N GLY A 209 -11.11 4.62 -11.60
CA GLY A 209 -9.98 4.65 -12.54
C GLY A 209 -9.44 6.07 -12.79
N PRO A 210 -10.27 7.01 -13.25
CA PRO A 210 -9.91 8.42 -13.35
C PRO A 210 -9.45 9.02 -12.03
N PHE A 211 -10.07 8.62 -10.91
CA PHE A 211 -9.62 9.07 -9.58
C PHE A 211 -8.17 8.70 -9.31
N LEU A 212 -7.80 7.43 -9.47
CA LEU A 212 -6.42 6.96 -9.27
C LEU A 212 -5.43 7.59 -10.26
N SER A 213 -5.87 7.85 -11.49
CA SER A 213 -5.07 8.56 -12.49
C SER A 213 -4.75 9.99 -12.03
N VAL A 214 -5.76 10.70 -11.53
CA VAL A 214 -5.59 12.06 -10.98
C VAL A 214 -4.72 12.03 -9.73
N VAL A 215 -4.84 11.03 -8.85
CA VAL A 215 -3.93 10.85 -7.71
C VAL A 215 -2.48 10.76 -8.17
N GLY A 216 -2.18 9.93 -9.15
CA GLY A 216 -0.82 9.79 -9.69
C GLY A 216 -0.29 11.09 -10.31
N VAL A 217 -1.10 11.77 -11.12
CA VAL A 217 -0.72 13.03 -11.78
C VAL A 217 -0.51 14.14 -10.76
N VAL A 218 -1.40 14.29 -9.78
CA VAL A 218 -1.29 15.32 -8.73
C VAL A 218 -0.06 15.06 -7.86
N ALA A 219 0.21 13.80 -7.48
CA ALA A 219 1.43 13.43 -6.79
C ALA A 219 2.68 13.74 -7.61
N ALA A 220 2.64 13.50 -8.93
CA ALA A 220 3.74 13.81 -9.83
C ALA A 220 4.03 15.32 -9.91
N VAL A 221 2.97 16.12 -10.07
CA VAL A 221 3.08 17.58 -10.13
C VAL A 221 3.62 18.15 -8.82
N PHE A 222 3.03 17.80 -7.67
CA PHE A 222 3.49 18.32 -6.38
C PHE A 222 4.85 17.76 -5.98
N GLY A 223 5.15 16.49 -6.30
CA GLY A 223 6.47 15.90 -6.10
C GLY A 223 7.56 16.65 -6.88
N ALA A 224 7.30 16.98 -8.14
CA ALA A 224 8.22 17.78 -8.94
C ALA A 224 8.38 19.22 -8.40
N LEU A 225 7.28 19.87 -8.00
CA LEU A 225 7.31 21.23 -7.44
C LEU A 225 8.08 21.31 -6.12
N LEU A 226 7.94 20.29 -5.27
CA LEU A 226 8.65 20.18 -3.99
C LEU A 226 10.04 19.55 -4.11
N LYS A 227 10.52 19.31 -5.35
CA LYS A 227 11.83 18.74 -5.65
C LYS A 227 12.09 17.38 -5.00
N VAL A 228 11.05 16.56 -4.86
CA VAL A 228 11.21 15.16 -4.46
C VAL A 228 11.93 14.39 -5.55
N HIS A 229 12.76 13.42 -5.16
CA HIS A 229 13.54 12.63 -6.10
C HIS A 229 12.64 11.93 -7.15
N LEU A 230 12.98 12.12 -8.43
CA LEU A 230 12.15 11.68 -9.57
C LEU A 230 11.81 10.19 -9.53
N LEU A 231 12.72 9.36 -9.02
CA LEU A 231 12.48 7.91 -8.89
C LEU A 231 11.25 7.60 -8.03
N TYR A 232 11.09 8.27 -6.88
CA TYR A 232 9.94 8.07 -6.01
C TYR A 232 8.66 8.66 -6.60
N VAL A 233 8.79 9.79 -7.30
CA VAL A 233 7.68 10.42 -8.01
C VAL A 233 7.14 9.51 -9.12
N PHE A 234 8.03 8.92 -9.95
CA PHE A 234 7.64 7.96 -10.98
C PHE A 234 7.11 6.65 -10.39
N THR A 235 7.66 6.20 -9.27
CA THR A 235 7.14 5.03 -8.55
C THR A 235 5.72 5.29 -8.07
N ALA A 236 5.44 6.45 -7.48
CA ALA A 236 4.11 6.85 -7.05
C ALA A 236 3.12 6.94 -8.20
N LEU A 237 3.52 7.58 -9.30
CA LEU A 237 2.72 7.63 -10.53
C LEU A 237 2.42 6.20 -11.04
N GLY A 238 3.44 5.36 -11.13
CA GLY A 238 3.32 3.97 -11.55
C GLY A 238 2.37 3.17 -10.67
N VAL A 239 2.53 3.26 -9.35
CA VAL A 239 1.68 2.56 -8.37
C VAL A 239 0.22 3.03 -8.44
N ALA A 240 -0.02 4.32 -8.66
CA ALA A 240 -1.37 4.86 -8.80
C ALA A 240 -2.04 4.46 -10.13
N LEU A 241 -1.26 4.42 -11.22
CA LEU A 241 -1.76 4.04 -12.55
C LEU A 241 -1.86 2.53 -12.75
N TRP A 242 -1.08 1.75 -12.02
CA TRP A 242 -1.01 0.29 -12.15
C TRP A 242 -2.40 -0.38 -12.05
N PRO A 243 -3.25 -0.04 -11.06
CA PRO A 243 -4.61 -0.54 -11.01
C PRO A 243 -5.46 -0.26 -12.25
N VAL A 244 -5.28 0.94 -12.82
CA VAL A 244 -6.02 1.42 -13.98
C VAL A 244 -5.57 0.66 -15.22
N PHE A 245 -4.26 0.52 -15.40
CA PHE A 245 -3.67 -0.23 -16.50
C PHE A 245 -4.12 -1.69 -16.50
N TRP A 246 -4.07 -2.34 -15.33
CA TRP A 246 -4.49 -3.73 -15.20
C TRP A 246 -5.99 -3.93 -15.48
N SER A 247 -6.83 -2.97 -15.04
CA SER A 247 -8.26 -2.96 -15.34
C SER A 247 -8.54 -2.85 -16.85
N ILE A 248 -7.77 -2.04 -17.57
CA ILE A 248 -7.88 -1.93 -19.03
C ILE A 248 -7.41 -3.21 -19.71
N MET A 249 -6.26 -3.76 -19.32
CA MET A 249 -5.70 -4.98 -19.94
C MET A 249 -6.59 -6.21 -19.75
N LEU A 250 -7.28 -6.32 -18.61
CA LEU A 250 -8.17 -7.44 -18.34
C LEU A 250 -9.62 -7.19 -18.79
N GLU A 251 -9.94 -6.03 -19.35
CA GLU A 251 -11.32 -5.62 -19.69
C GLU A 251 -12.30 -5.70 -18.50
N HIS A 252 -11.78 -5.71 -17.27
CA HIS A 252 -12.57 -5.80 -16.05
C HIS A 252 -12.67 -4.42 -15.40
N ARG A 253 -13.89 -3.94 -15.16
CA ARG A 253 -14.10 -2.66 -14.47
C ARG A 253 -13.69 -2.74 -13.00
N LEU A 254 -12.90 -1.76 -12.55
CA LEU A 254 -12.56 -1.56 -11.13
C LEU A 254 -13.82 -1.31 -10.30
N VAL A 255 -14.04 -2.17 -9.30
CA VAL A 255 -15.17 -2.05 -8.37
C VAL A 255 -14.78 -1.13 -7.22
N ALA A 256 -15.64 -0.16 -6.89
CA ALA A 256 -15.43 0.78 -5.79
C ALA A 256 -16.02 0.24 -4.47
N ASN A 257 -17.16 -0.45 -4.50
CA ASN A 257 -17.75 -1.06 -3.31
C ASN A 257 -18.60 -2.30 -3.64
N MET A 258 -18.76 -3.20 -2.66
CA MET A 258 -19.71 -4.32 -2.73
C MET A 258 -20.85 -4.10 -1.75
N GLU A 259 -22.02 -3.74 -2.24
CA GLU A 259 -23.20 -3.60 -1.41
C GLU A 259 -23.97 -4.93 -1.34
N ARG A 260 -24.21 -5.42 -0.11
CA ARG A 260 -25.17 -6.51 0.09
C ARG A 260 -26.57 -5.93 -0.08
N LYS A 261 -27.14 -6.02 -1.28
CA LYS A 261 -28.58 -5.80 -1.43
C LYS A 261 -29.31 -6.94 -0.72
N HIS A 262 -30.01 -6.64 0.37
CA HIS A 262 -31.03 -7.53 0.87
C HIS A 262 -32.21 -7.51 -0.09
N LEU A 263 -32.47 -8.64 -0.76
CA LEU A 263 -33.67 -8.96 -1.54
C LEU A 263 -34.94 -8.96 -0.66
N ARG A 264 -35.18 -7.94 0.17
CA ARG A 264 -36.47 -7.78 0.88
C ARG A 264 -37.55 -7.21 -0.05
N LEU A 265 -37.17 -6.43 -1.06
CA LEU A 265 -38.15 -5.79 -1.95
C LEU A 265 -38.73 -6.73 -3.02
N TYR A 266 -37.98 -7.72 -3.50
CA TYR A 266 -38.50 -8.71 -4.46
C TYR A 266 -39.51 -9.67 -3.84
N MET A 267 -39.42 -9.94 -2.53
CA MET A 267 -40.44 -10.73 -1.82
C MET A 267 -41.70 -9.90 -1.57
N TYR A 268 -41.56 -8.60 -1.26
CA TYR A 268 -42.71 -7.74 -0.96
C TYR A 268 -43.56 -7.46 -2.20
N GLN A 269 -42.91 -7.25 -3.35
CA GLN A 269 -43.60 -7.01 -4.61
C GLN A 269 -44.32 -8.27 -5.11
N LYS A 270 -43.67 -9.43 -5.01
CA LYS A 270 -44.28 -10.72 -5.38
C LYS A 270 -45.45 -11.14 -4.48
N THR A 271 -45.49 -10.71 -3.21
CA THR A 271 -46.67 -10.93 -2.35
C THR A 271 -47.84 -10.00 -2.66
N ASN A 272 -47.59 -8.80 -3.19
CA ASN A 272 -48.67 -7.91 -3.61
C ASN A 272 -49.25 -8.35 -4.95
N ASP A 273 -48.42 -8.76 -5.90
CA ASP A 273 -48.87 -9.24 -7.22
C ASP A 273 -49.58 -10.61 -7.15
N ALA A 274 -49.47 -11.34 -6.04
CA ALA A 274 -50.15 -12.61 -5.81
C ALA A 274 -51.47 -12.47 -5.03
N ASN A 275 -51.77 -11.25 -4.56
CA ASN A 275 -53.00 -10.92 -3.84
C ASN A 275 -53.96 -10.03 -4.66
N GLU A 276 -53.60 -9.72 -5.91
CA GLU A 276 -54.49 -9.19 -6.96
C GLU A 276 -54.96 -10.32 -7.88
#